data_AF-A0AAJ2IH41-F1
#
_entry.id   AF-A0AAJ2IH41-F1
#
_cell.length_a   1.000
_cell.length_b   1.000
_cell.length_c   1.000
_cell.angle_alpha   90.00
_cell.angle_beta   90.00
_cell.angle_gamma   90.00
#
_symmetry.space_group_name_H-M   'P 1'
#
loop_
_entity.id
_entity.type
_entity.pdbx_description
1 polymer ?
#
loop_
_entity_poly.entity_id
_entity_poly.type
_entity_poly.pdbx_seq_one_letter_code
_entity_poly.pdbx_strand_id
1 'polypeptide(L)'
;MTAIHPDALLAAMPNLDAQVACEYDDDCEHPATWRVRAHGRRRETDPLCGDHLLLICDPHLAEMRAEAEDGLPYECADCGLVAVHVSDVVQSVVAL
;
A
#
# COMPACT_ATOMS: atom_id res chain seq x y z
N MET A 1 -3.99 39.00 14.97
CA MET A 1 -3.44 37.65 15.23
C MET A 1 -4.57 36.76 15.68
N THR A 2 -5.03 35.87 14.81
CA THR A 2 -6.05 34.88 15.18
C THR A 2 -5.32 33.75 15.91
N ALA A 3 -5.52 33.66 17.22
CA ALA A 3 -5.01 32.54 17.99
C ALA A 3 -5.74 31.27 17.51
N ILE A 4 -5.01 30.33 16.91
CA ILE A 4 -5.56 29.01 16.58
C ILE A 4 -5.78 28.31 17.92
N HIS A 5 -7.05 28.09 18.29
CA HIS A 5 -7.38 27.38 19.51
C HIS A 5 -7.02 25.89 19.33
N PRO A 6 -6.30 25.26 20.27
CA PRO A 6 -5.94 23.83 20.18
C PRO A 6 -7.14 22.92 19.93
N ASP A 7 -8.28 23.23 20.54
CA ASP A 7 -9.52 22.46 20.33
C ASP A 7 -10.06 22.58 18.90
N ALA A 8 -9.80 23.69 18.20
CA ALA A 8 -10.17 23.84 16.80
C ALA A 8 -9.26 23.01 15.87
N LEU A 9 -8.02 22.72 16.29
CA LEU A 9 -7.15 21.76 15.60
C LEU A 9 -7.64 20.34 15.82
N LEU A 10 -7.92 19.93 17.07
CA LEU A 10 -8.45 18.59 17.38
C LEU A 10 -9.81 18.32 16.72
N ALA A 11 -10.69 19.31 16.64
CA ALA A 11 -11.98 19.18 15.96
C ALA A 11 -11.89 19.16 14.42
N ALA A 12 -10.78 19.67 13.85
CA ALA A 12 -10.50 19.66 12.42
C ALA A 12 -9.63 18.47 12.00
N MET A 13 -9.05 17.74 12.96
CA MET A 13 -8.32 16.51 12.67
C MET A 13 -9.32 15.43 12.26
N PRO A 14 -9.09 14.72 11.14
CA PRO A 14 -9.82 13.48 10.91
C PRO A 14 -9.62 12.58 12.13
N ASN A 15 -10.67 11.86 12.52
CA ASN A 15 -10.65 10.96 13.67
C ASN A 15 -9.36 10.12 13.62
N LEU A 16 -8.43 10.35 14.56
CA LEU A 16 -7.14 9.63 14.58
C LEU A 16 -7.33 8.13 14.74
N ASP A 17 -8.45 7.73 15.34
CA ASP A 17 -8.82 6.34 15.56
C ASP A 17 -9.64 5.77 14.38
N ALA A 18 -9.86 6.56 13.31
CA ALA A 18 -10.48 6.05 12.09
C ALA A 18 -9.52 5.08 11.45
N GLN A 19 -9.89 3.80 11.52
CA GLN A 19 -9.24 2.73 10.81
C GLN A 19 -9.28 3.02 9.30
N VAL A 20 -8.13 2.97 8.66
CA VAL A 20 -8.02 3.10 7.21
C VAL A 20 -8.23 1.72 6.59
N ALA A 21 -9.08 1.61 5.57
CA ALA A 21 -9.34 0.34 4.91
C ALA A 21 -8.08 -0.18 4.19
N CYS A 22 -7.90 -1.50 4.18
CA CYS A 22 -6.90 -2.14 3.34
C CYS A 22 -7.29 -2.01 1.85
N GLU A 23 -6.33 -1.67 1.01
CA GLU A 23 -6.51 -1.43 -0.44
C GLU A 23 -6.10 -2.62 -1.31
N TYR A 24 -5.60 -3.71 -0.71
CA TYR A 24 -5.14 -4.89 -1.47
C TYR A 24 -6.29 -5.64 -2.15
N ASP A 25 -7.41 -5.78 -1.45
CA ASP A 25 -8.63 -6.44 -1.90
C ASP A 25 -9.83 -5.59 -1.45
N ASP A 26 -10.80 -5.41 -2.34
CA ASP A 26 -11.99 -4.59 -2.11
C ASP A 26 -12.88 -5.19 -0.99
N ASP A 27 -12.77 -6.50 -0.71
CA ASP A 27 -13.53 -7.20 0.34
C ASP A 27 -12.73 -7.39 1.66
N CYS A 28 -11.57 -6.75 1.82
CA CYS A 28 -10.77 -6.88 3.04
C CYS A 28 -11.40 -6.16 4.25
N GLU A 29 -11.69 -6.90 5.32
CA GLU A 29 -12.21 -6.33 6.58
C GLU A 29 -11.12 -5.84 7.55
N HIS A 30 -9.84 -6.14 7.29
CA HIS A 30 -8.75 -5.76 8.19
C HIS A 30 -8.32 -4.31 7.95
N PRO A 31 -8.08 -3.53 9.03
CA PRO A 31 -7.54 -2.19 8.89
C PRO A 31 -6.11 -2.24 8.33
N ALA A 32 -5.77 -1.27 7.49
CA ALA A 32 -4.41 -1.08 7.01
C ALA A 32 -3.50 -0.69 8.19
N THR A 33 -2.34 -1.33 8.26
CA THR A 33 -1.29 -1.07 9.25
C THR A 33 -0.01 -0.56 8.58
N TRP A 34 0.10 -0.71 7.26
CA TRP A 34 1.28 -0.37 6.48
C TRP A 34 0.94 0.53 5.30
N ARG A 35 1.81 1.51 5.06
CA ARG A 35 1.97 2.18 3.78
C ARG A 35 3.07 1.46 3.02
N VAL A 36 2.72 0.91 1.86
CA VAL A 36 3.62 0.10 1.03
C VAL A 36 3.77 0.75 -0.33
N ARG A 37 5.01 0.82 -0.83
CA ARG A 37 5.28 1.14 -2.23
C ARG A 37 5.59 -0.17 -2.95
N ALA A 38 4.79 -0.52 -3.95
CA ALA A 38 4.96 -1.75 -4.71
C ALA A 38 4.76 -1.55 -6.21
N HIS A 39 5.48 -2.33 -7.01
CA HIS A 39 5.36 -2.39 -8.45
C HIS A 39 4.30 -3.41 -8.86
N GLY A 40 3.44 -3.05 -9.81
CA GLY A 40 2.43 -3.93 -10.38
C GLY A 40 1.25 -3.14 -10.93
N ARG A 41 0.12 -3.81 -11.15
CA ARG A 41 -1.16 -3.09 -11.28
C ARG A 41 -1.71 -2.80 -9.89
N ARG A 42 -2.32 -1.63 -9.68
CA ARG A 42 -2.97 -1.31 -8.40
C ARG A 42 -4.20 -2.18 -8.15
N ARG A 43 -4.93 -2.55 -9.21
CA ARG A 43 -6.02 -3.52 -9.20
C ARG A 43 -5.91 -4.42 -10.43
N GLU A 44 -6.50 -5.60 -10.40
CA GLU A 44 -6.52 -6.49 -11.57
C GLU A 44 -7.11 -5.83 -12.82
N THR A 45 -8.07 -4.92 -12.63
CA THR A 45 -8.76 -4.19 -13.70
C THR A 45 -8.02 -2.95 -14.19
N ASP A 46 -6.93 -2.54 -13.53
CA ASP A 46 -6.20 -1.35 -13.95
C ASP A 46 -5.40 -1.61 -15.23
N PRO A 47 -5.54 -0.77 -16.28
CA PRO A 47 -4.90 -1.02 -17.57
C PRO A 47 -3.39 -0.70 -17.57
N LEU A 48 -2.87 -0.11 -16.50
CA LEU A 48 -1.50 0.38 -16.42
C LEU A 48 -0.80 -0.24 -15.21
N CYS A 49 0.37 -0.81 -15.46
CA CYS A 49 1.34 -1.17 -14.44
C CYS A 49 2.17 0.07 -14.04
N GLY A 50 2.63 0.11 -12.79
CA GLY A 50 3.58 1.09 -12.30
C GLY A 50 3.94 0.88 -10.84
N ASP A 51 4.62 1.86 -10.26
CA ASP A 51 4.84 1.91 -8.82
C ASP A 51 3.63 2.57 -8.16
N HIS A 52 3.01 1.87 -7.22
CA HIS A 52 1.84 2.31 -6.50
C HIS A 52 2.11 2.42 -5.00
N LEU A 53 1.48 3.41 -4.37
CA LEU A 53 1.37 3.48 -2.92
C LEU A 53 0.06 2.82 -2.51
N LEU A 54 0.15 1.84 -1.63
CA LEU A 54 -0.95 1.03 -1.13
C LEU A 54 -0.99 1.11 0.39
N LEU A 55 -2.19 1.16 0.95
CA LEU A 55 -2.42 1.00 2.37
C LEU A 55 -2.90 -0.43 2.62
N ILE A 56 -2.10 -1.27 3.29
CA ILE A 56 -2.41 -2.69 3.44
C ILE A 56 -2.28 -3.17 4.87
N CYS A 57 -3.03 -4.22 5.21
CA CYS A 57 -2.98 -4.89 6.50
C CYS A 57 -1.80 -5.89 6.57
N ASP A 58 -1.50 -6.37 7.77
CA ASP A 58 -0.43 -7.36 8.00
C ASP A 58 -0.58 -8.65 7.15
N PRO A 59 -1.77 -9.29 7.06
CA PRO A 59 -1.95 -10.47 6.23
C PRO A 59 -1.62 -10.24 4.75
N HIS A 60 -2.14 -9.17 4.15
CA HIS A 60 -1.91 -8.88 2.74
C HIS A 60 -0.49 -8.41 2.44
N LEU A 61 0.21 -7.80 3.40
CA LEU A 61 1.64 -7.54 3.26
C LEU A 61 2.44 -8.86 3.21
N ALA A 62 2.09 -9.83 4.06
CA ALA A 62 2.74 -11.14 4.05
C ALA A 62 2.48 -11.88 2.74
N GLU A 63 1.25 -11.84 2.23
CA GLU A 63 0.85 -12.41 0.94
C GLU A 63 1.61 -11.78 -0.23
N MET A 64 1.59 -10.45 -0.36
CA MET A 64 2.31 -9.72 -1.40
C MET A 64 3.81 -10.07 -1.43
N ARG A 65 4.44 -10.24 -0.26
CA ARG A 65 5.85 -10.64 -0.17
C ARG A 65 6.07 -12.08 -0.60
N ALA A 66 5.18 -12.99 -0.22
CA ALA A 66 5.26 -14.39 -0.59
C ALA A 66 5.07 -14.58 -2.10
N GLU A 67 4.09 -13.89 -2.70
CA GLU A 67 3.86 -13.88 -4.16
C GLU A 67 5.06 -13.31 -4.92
N ALA A 68 5.61 -12.19 -4.43
CA ALA A 68 6.82 -11.63 -5.00
C ALA A 68 7.99 -12.61 -4.90
N GLU A 69 8.18 -13.29 -3.76
CA GLU A 69 9.29 -14.25 -3.59
C GLU A 69 9.14 -15.49 -4.49
N ASP A 70 7.93 -16.05 -4.59
CA ASP A 70 7.63 -17.23 -5.41
C ASP A 70 7.75 -16.95 -6.92
N GLY A 71 7.36 -15.74 -7.34
CA GLY A 71 7.40 -15.32 -8.74
C GLY A 71 8.80 -14.98 -9.26
N LEU A 72 9.81 -14.80 -8.40
CA LEU A 72 11.13 -14.34 -8.82
C LEU A 72 12.01 -15.44 -9.41
N PRO A 73 12.84 -15.13 -10.44
CA PRO A 73 12.85 -13.87 -11.18
C PRO A 73 11.64 -13.79 -12.14
N TYR A 74 11.09 -12.59 -12.34
CA TYR A 74 10.08 -12.37 -13.38
C TYR A 74 10.31 -11.07 -14.16
N GLU A 75 9.81 -11.06 -15.39
CA GLU A 75 9.69 -9.86 -16.21
C GLU A 75 8.22 -9.42 -16.23
N CYS A 76 7.94 -8.19 -15.83
CA CYS A 76 6.60 -7.63 -15.86
C CYS A 76 6.10 -7.56 -17.30
N ALA A 77 5.05 -8.31 -17.62
CA ALA A 77 4.49 -8.36 -18.97
C ALA A 77 3.97 -7.00 -19.47
N ASP A 78 3.62 -6.09 -18.55
CA ASP A 78 3.03 -4.79 -18.89
C ASP A 78 4.08 -3.70 -19.17
N CYS A 79 5.24 -3.73 -18.50
CA CYS A 79 6.24 -2.65 -18.59
C CYS A 79 7.68 -3.11 -18.83
N GLY A 80 7.95 -4.42 -18.83
CA GLY A 80 9.29 -4.99 -19.04
C GLY A 80 10.24 -4.87 -17.86
N LEU A 81 9.76 -4.48 -16.67
CA LEU A 81 10.58 -4.47 -15.46
C LEU A 81 11.03 -5.90 -15.14
N VAL A 82 12.34 -6.11 -15.01
CA VAL A 82 12.91 -7.39 -14.57
C VAL A 82 13.17 -7.30 -13.07
N ALA A 83 12.43 -8.07 -12.30
CA ALA A 83 12.61 -8.21 -10.86
C ALA A 83 13.44 -9.46 -10.59
N VAL A 84 14.47 -9.33 -9.75
CA VAL A 84 15.32 -10.44 -9.28
C VAL A 84 15.36 -10.54 -7.77
N HIS A 85 14.91 -9.50 -7.07
CA HIS A 85 14.75 -9.43 -5.63
C HIS A 85 13.34 -8.97 -5.25
N VAL A 86 12.86 -9.40 -4.08
CA VAL A 86 11.56 -8.96 -3.55
C VAL A 86 11.51 -7.44 -3.43
N SER A 87 12.64 -6.77 -3.14
CA SER A 87 12.74 -5.32 -3.07
C SER A 87 12.54 -4.59 -4.40
N ASP A 88 12.67 -5.28 -5.54
CA ASP A 88 12.39 -4.70 -6.85
C ASP A 88 10.87 -4.54 -7.04
N VAL A 89 10.08 -5.43 -6.41
CA VAL A 89 8.62 -5.44 -6.42
C VAL A 89 8.07 -4.64 -5.24
N VAL A 90 8.42 -5.02 -4.01
CA VAL A 90 8.00 -4.38 -2.74
C VAL A 90 9.10 -3.42 -2.29
N GLN A 91 9.04 -2.19 -2.80
CA GLN A 91 10.11 -1.20 -2.74
C GLN A 91 10.20 -0.48 -1.39
N SER A 92 9.10 -0.35 -0.65
CA SER A 92 9.08 0.31 0.67
C SER A 92 7.91 -0.19 1.52
N VAL A 93 8.13 -0.30 2.83
CA VAL A 93 7.09 -0.65 3.82
C VAL A 93 7.29 0.23 5.04
N VAL A 94 6.28 1.00 5.42
CA VAL A 94 6.31 1.94 6.54
C VAL A 94 5.03 1.79 7.36
N ALA A 95 5.13 1.76 8.68
CA ALA A 95 3.95 1.72 9.56
C ALA A 95 3.09 2.99 9.39
N LEU A 96 1.77 2.85 9.54
CA LEU A 96 0.82 3.95 9.48
C LEU A 96 0.75 4.77 10.78
#